data_AF-A0A972Y3L0-F1
#
_entry.id   AF-A0A972Y3L0-F1
#
_cell.length_a   1.000
_cell.length_b   1.000
_cell.length_c   1.000
_cell.angle_alpha   90.00
_cell.angle_beta   90.00
_cell.angle_gamma   90.00
#
_symmetry.space_group_name_H-M   'P 1'
#
loop_
_entity.id
_entity.type
_entity.pdbx_description
1 polymer ?
#
loop_
_entity_poly.entity_id
_entity_poly.type
_entity_poly.pdbx_seq_one_letter_code
_entity_poly.pdbx_strand_id
1 'polypeptide(L)' 'LKDGYYARVKEVLNTATIAIPEIKWFQKGGKQGIHSEHLGYLLADLQYMQRTYPNMEW' A
#
# COMPACT_ATOMS: atom_id res chain seq x y z
N LEU A 1 -1.37 7.70 -16.23
CA LEU A 1 -0.91 7.63 -14.81
C LEU A 1 0.55 7.20 -14.69
N LYS A 2 0.97 6.10 -15.33
CA LYS A 2 2.32 5.54 -15.21
C LYS A 2 3.43 6.59 -15.48
N ASP A 3 3.44 7.20 -16.66
CA ASP A 3 4.53 8.08 -17.07
C ASP A 3 4.62 9.35 -16.22
N GLY A 4 3.46 9.95 -15.92
CA GLY A 4 3.38 11.11 -15.02
C GLY A 4 3.82 10.80 -13.59
N TYR A 5 3.49 9.62 -13.07
CA TYR A 5 3.98 9.16 -11.76
C TYR A 5 5.50 9.04 -11.75
N TYR A 6 6.10 8.37 -12.76
CA TYR A 6 7.55 8.20 -12.83
C TYR A 6 8.29 9.52 -13.00
N ALA A 7 7.75 10.45 -13.81
CA ALA A 7 8.33 11.78 -13.96
C ALA A 7 8.41 12.52 -12.61
N ARG A 8 7.31 12.49 -11.84
CA ARG A 8 7.23 13.16 -10.54
C ARG A 8 8.15 12.52 -9.50
N VAL A 9 8.17 11.19 -9.40
CA VAL A 9 9.04 10.49 -8.44
C VAL A 9 10.52 10.72 -8.77
N LYS A 10 10.89 10.69 -10.06
CA LYS A 10 12.27 10.97 -10.51
C LYS A 10 12.73 12.38 -10.14
N GLU A 11 11.87 13.38 -10.33
CA GLU A 11 12.14 14.76 -9.94
C GLU A 11 12.43 14.88 -8.43
N VAL A 12 11.59 14.27 -7.59
CA VAL A 12 11.74 14.29 -6.14
C VAL A 12 13.04 13.61 -5.69
N LEU A 13 13.34 12.42 -6.22
CA LEU A 13 14.56 11.69 -5.87
C LEU A 13 15.83 12.43 -6.30
N ASN A 14 15.83 13.04 -7.49
CA ASN A 14 16.94 13.85 -7.98
C ASN A 14 17.17 15.07 -7.09
N THR A 15 16.09 15.76 -6.69
CA THR A 15 16.16 16.91 -5.77
C THR A 15 16.74 16.51 -4.42
N ALA A 16 16.39 15.33 -3.93
CA ALA A 16 16.91 14.77 -2.70
C ALA A 16 18.33 14.17 -2.85
N THR A 17 18.94 14.21 -4.04
CA THR A 17 20.23 13.59 -4.36
C THR A 17 20.30 12.07 -4.12
N ILE A 18 19.15 11.39 -4.20
CA ILE A 18 19.02 9.94 -3.99
C ILE A 18 19.08 9.22 -5.33
N ALA A 19 19.91 8.17 -5.39
CA ALA A 19 19.99 7.31 -6.57
C ALA A 19 18.68 6.54 -6.78
N ILE A 20 18.20 6.50 -8.02
CA ILE A 20 16.97 5.80 -8.38
C ILE A 20 17.29 4.30 -8.48
N PRO A 21 16.62 3.43 -7.70
CA PRO A 21 16.88 2.00 -7.74
C PRO A 21 16.38 1.36 -9.04
N GLU A 22 17.10 0.35 -9.51
CA GLU A 22 16.64 -0.51 -10.61
C GLU A 22 15.58 -1.49 -10.09
N ILE A 23 14.34 -1.38 -10.60
CA ILE A 23 13.24 -2.26 -10.17
C ILE A 23 13.12 -3.42 -11.17
N LYS A 24 13.56 -4.61 -10.76
CA LYS A 24 13.51 -5.83 -11.58
C LYS A 24 12.15 -6.54 -11.52
N TRP A 25 11.41 -6.37 -10.44
CA TRP A 25 10.14 -7.05 -10.24
C TRP A 25 9.18 -6.23 -9.38
N PHE A 26 7.88 -6.40 -9.64
CA PHE A 26 6.81 -5.68 -8.95
C PHE A 26 5.89 -6.68 -8.22
N GLN A 27 5.65 -6.41 -6.94
CA GLN A 27 4.62 -7.09 -6.16
C GLN A 27 3.24 -6.80 -6.76
N LYS A 28 2.40 -7.82 -6.88
CA LYS A 28 1.04 -7.76 -7.45
C LYS A 28 0.12 -8.73 -6.70
N GLY A 29 -1.18 -8.67 -6.96
CA GLY A 29 -2.17 -9.59 -6.37
C GLY A 29 -3.12 -8.94 -5.37
N GLY A 30 -2.76 -7.79 -4.79
CA GLY A 30 -3.59 -7.13 -3.78
C GLY A 30 -4.99 -6.74 -4.27
N LYS A 31 -5.15 -6.42 -5.57
CA LYS A 31 -6.48 -6.16 -6.16
C LYS A 31 -7.31 -7.42 -6.39
N GLN A 32 -6.69 -8.59 -6.29
CA GLN A 32 -7.31 -9.91 -6.42
C GLN A 32 -7.48 -10.61 -5.06
N GLY A 33 -7.30 -9.88 -3.94
CA GLY A 33 -7.38 -10.45 -2.60
C GLY A 33 -6.14 -11.22 -2.15
N ILE A 34 -5.04 -11.20 -2.92
CA ILE A 34 -3.78 -11.84 -2.56
C ILE A 34 -2.87 -10.78 -1.92
N HIS A 35 -2.93 -10.71 -0.59
CA HIS A 35 -2.19 -9.74 0.20
C HIS A 35 -0.97 -10.37 0.87
N SER A 36 -0.04 -9.53 1.33
CA SER A 36 1.01 -9.98 2.25
C SER A 36 0.42 -10.33 3.61
N GLU A 37 1.25 -10.93 4.46
CA GLU A 37 0.94 -11.29 5.84
C GLU A 37 0.49 -10.09 6.69
N HIS A 38 0.84 -8.87 6.30
CA HIS A 38 0.55 -7.66 7.06
C HIS A 38 -0.93 -7.30 7.08
N LEU A 39 -1.69 -7.57 6.00
CA LEU A 39 -3.08 -7.11 5.95
C LEU A 39 -3.96 -7.79 7.01
N GLY A 40 -3.66 -9.06 7.34
CA GLY A 40 -4.40 -9.78 8.38
C GLY A 40 -4.35 -9.08 9.74
N TYR A 41 -3.17 -8.59 10.15
CA TYR A 41 -3.01 -7.85 11.40
C TYR A 41 -3.75 -6.51 11.37
N LEU A 42 -3.61 -5.76 10.28
CA LEU A 42 -4.30 -4.47 10.13
C LEU A 42 -5.82 -4.62 10.23
N LEU A 43 -6.38 -5.65 9.59
CA LEU A 43 -7.82 -5.90 9.64
C LEU A 43 -8.27 -6.41 11.01
N ALA A 44 -7.47 -7.23 11.70
CA ALA A 44 -7.79 -7.69 13.03
C ALA A 44 -7.99 -6.51 14.00
N ASP A 45 -7.07 -5.55 13.99
CA ASP A 45 -7.15 -4.36 14.83
C ASP A 45 -8.28 -3.43 14.39
N LEU A 46 -8.36 -3.12 13.09
CA LEU A 46 -9.35 -2.20 12.54
C LEU A 46 -10.79 -2.69 12.75
N GLN A 47 -11.01 -4.00 12.61
CA GLN A 47 -12.35 -4.58 12.61
C GLN A 47 -12.75 -5.13 13.99
N TYR A 48 -11.89 -5.05 15.00
CA TYR A 48 -12.18 -5.64 16.32
C TYR A 48 -13.54 -5.20 16.88
N MET A 49 -13.78 -3.89 16.97
CA MET A 49 -15.02 -3.34 17.55
C MET A 49 -16.25 -3.77 16.74
N GLN A 50 -16.18 -3.69 15.40
CA GLN A 50 -17.29 -4.04 14.52
C GLN A 50 -17.59 -5.54 14.50
N ARG A 51 -16.56 -6.40 14.70
CA ARG A 51 -16.74 -7.86 14.78
C ARG A 51 -17.23 -8.31 16.15
N THR A 52 -16.83 -7.63 17.22
CA THR A 52 -17.26 -7.93 18.59
C THR A 52 -18.67 -7.42 18.88
N TYR A 53 -19.02 -6.23 18.36
CA TYR A 53 -20.30 -5.56 18.58
C TYR A 53 -20.98 -5.22 17.25
N PRO A 54 -21.51 -6.23 16.53
CA PRO A 54 -22.09 -6.01 15.20
C PRO A 54 -23.38 -5.19 15.24
N ASN A 55 -23.60 -4.38 14.21
CA ASN A 55 -24.82 -3.57 13.97
C ASN A 55 -25.10 -2.48 15.02
N MET A 56 -24.06 -2.07 15.77
CA MET A 56 -24.16 -0.93 16.69
C MET A 56 -23.94 0.38 15.94
N GLU A 57 -24.63 1.44 16.37
CA GLU A 57 -24.43 2.80 15.88
C GLU A 57 -23.39 3.52 16.74
N TRP A 58 -22.45 4.20 16.09
CA TRP A 58 -21.35 4.94 16.71
C TRP A 58 -21.15 6.27 15.99
#